data_AF-A0AAN7U6R7-F1
#
_entry.id   AF-A0AAN7U6R7-F1
#
_cell.length_a   1.000
_cell.length_b   1.000
_cell.length_c   1.000
_cell.angle_alpha   90.00
_cell.angle_beta   90.00
_cell.angle_gamma   90.00
#
_symmetry.space_group_name_H-M   'P 1'
#
loop_
_entity.id
_entity.type
_entity.pdbx_description
1 polymer ?
#
loop_
_entity_poly.entity_id
_entity_poly.type
_entity_poly.pdbx_seq_one_letter_code
_entity_poly.pdbx_strand_id
1 'polypeptide(L)'
;MKKFLSISLLILLVGLIGAKTSDLSDCFSSRSTWYEAIQHGNCGYEQLTGKLGPGNLMIAAAATALYNGSYACGECYQIYGPGGTGTVMIVDQCPDPGWCDTPFPHLDLSPTAFNTTIANGVGVAMTTIKKVSCDVTGNIKAYMKDAATTNTWFEFMVFNHRVGIASITVEDQKGTITSLPRRLYNYWTYNGNAAVFPVIAHVYSIYGDQVDIYINSSTGAQLYDGVGQFADPVTTFADDCSAPFPIDTDGYIYDNGLVKPLNYNHPNLGWADWSNGVTVNWADSSTPGAESNSKVVASGTLSYNSGIQIGTDLPVPWAGKFSALEFYIKADSAFTGLVIEYGGGSKSQTPSLTTTWTKYSYDLTKDLGAPTSLGKPTSLKFRNNGSGSVKVYLDKIRLLPTSS
;
A
#
# COMPACT_ATOMS: atom_id res chain seq x y z
N MET A 1 45.87 -52.92 -0.34
CA MET A 1 44.46 -52.96 -0.79
C MET A 1 43.59 -52.20 0.22
N LYS A 2 42.70 -51.33 -0.29
CA LYS A 2 41.62 -50.58 0.38
C LYS A 2 42.01 -49.34 1.20
N LYS A 3 41.90 -48.20 0.50
CA LYS A 3 41.80 -46.82 0.99
C LYS A 3 40.57 -46.67 1.90
N PHE A 4 40.70 -46.01 3.04
CA PHE A 4 39.58 -45.41 3.75
C PHE A 4 39.51 -43.93 3.39
N LEU A 5 38.55 -43.59 2.54
CA LEU A 5 38.19 -42.22 2.19
C LEU A 5 37.13 -41.78 3.22
N SER A 6 37.51 -40.89 4.14
CA SER A 6 36.55 -40.27 5.06
C SER A 6 35.81 -39.18 4.32
N ILE A 7 34.56 -39.44 3.94
CA ILE A 7 33.65 -38.43 3.38
C ILE A 7 32.93 -37.81 4.58
N SER A 8 33.40 -36.66 5.04
CA SER A 8 32.62 -35.78 5.92
C SER A 8 31.50 -35.18 5.10
N LEU A 9 30.29 -35.67 5.32
CA LEU A 9 29.06 -35.15 4.74
C LEU A 9 28.74 -33.81 5.41
N LEU A 10 29.18 -32.72 4.78
CA LEU A 10 28.77 -31.35 5.13
C LEU A 10 27.31 -31.19 4.67
N ILE A 11 26.36 -31.41 5.56
CA ILE A 11 24.95 -31.13 5.32
C ILE A 11 24.79 -29.61 5.31
N LEU A 12 24.86 -29.03 4.11
CA LEU A 12 24.47 -27.65 3.84
C LEU A 12 22.93 -27.60 3.99
N LEU A 13 22.45 -27.25 5.18
CA LEU A 13 21.05 -26.92 5.39
C LEU A 13 20.81 -25.55 4.72
N VAL A 14 20.65 -25.54 3.39
CA VAL A 14 20.07 -24.41 2.68
C VAL A 14 18.61 -24.39 3.07
N GLY A 15 18.29 -23.69 4.15
CA GLY A 15 16.93 -23.25 4.40
C GLY A 15 16.54 -22.32 3.26
N LEU A 16 15.88 -22.87 2.24
CA LEU A 16 15.08 -22.08 1.31
C LEU A 16 13.89 -21.53 2.10
N ILE A 17 14.13 -20.49 2.88
CA ILE A 17 13.12 -19.46 3.11
C ILE A 17 13.35 -18.47 1.98
N GLY A 18 12.86 -18.83 0.80
CA GLY A 18 12.64 -17.86 -0.25
C GLY A 18 11.50 -16.97 0.22
N ALA A 19 11.80 -15.96 1.05
CA ALA A 19 11.08 -14.72 0.90
C ALA A 19 11.34 -14.34 -0.56
N LYS A 20 10.33 -14.45 -1.42
CA LYS A 20 10.39 -13.78 -2.71
C LYS A 20 10.72 -12.34 -2.37
N THR A 21 11.96 -11.92 -2.56
CA THR A 21 12.29 -10.52 -2.65
C THR A 21 11.50 -10.10 -3.86
N SER A 22 10.35 -9.45 -3.65
CA SER A 22 9.57 -8.88 -4.74
C SER A 22 10.58 -8.08 -5.55
N ASP A 23 10.90 -8.60 -6.73
CA ASP A 23 11.84 -7.96 -7.63
C ASP A 23 11.24 -6.61 -8.00
N LEU A 24 12.01 -5.75 -8.66
CA LEU A 24 11.41 -4.58 -9.28
C LEU A 24 10.25 -5.05 -10.16
N SER A 25 9.17 -4.27 -10.15
CA SER A 25 7.94 -4.45 -10.93
C SER A 25 6.82 -5.35 -10.41
N ASP A 26 7.02 -6.23 -9.43
CA ASP A 26 5.88 -6.99 -8.90
C ASP A 26 4.98 -6.08 -8.05
N CYS A 27 3.74 -5.87 -8.51
CA CYS A 27 2.71 -5.17 -7.75
C CYS A 27 2.22 -6.06 -6.60
N PHE A 28 2.15 -5.52 -5.39
CA PHE A 28 1.53 -6.23 -4.27
C PHE A 28 0.67 -5.32 -3.41
N SER A 29 -0.35 -5.91 -2.80
CA SER A 29 -1.27 -5.21 -1.92
C SER A 29 -0.55 -4.74 -0.65
N SER A 30 -0.85 -3.52 -0.25
CA SER A 30 -0.35 -2.87 0.95
C SER A 30 -1.44 -1.96 1.51
N ARG A 31 -1.13 -1.27 2.59
CA ARG A 31 -1.92 -0.15 3.07
C ARG A 31 -0.99 0.89 3.61
N SER A 32 -1.50 2.11 3.65
CA SER A 32 -0.79 3.23 4.22
C SER A 32 -1.60 4.03 5.22
N THR A 33 -0.91 4.46 6.27
CA THR A 33 -1.28 5.51 7.23
C THR A 33 -0.30 6.67 7.05
N TRP A 34 -0.28 7.62 7.99
CA TRP A 34 0.73 8.67 8.03
C TRP A 34 1.14 9.03 9.45
N TYR A 35 2.33 9.63 9.57
CA TYR A 35 2.92 10.09 10.83
C TYR A 35 3.62 11.45 10.68
N GLU A 36 3.79 12.18 11.78
CA GLU A 36 4.36 13.55 11.78
C GLU A 36 5.85 13.59 12.15
N ALA A 37 6.30 12.65 12.98
CA ALA A 37 7.67 12.60 13.50
C ALA A 37 8.65 12.00 12.46
N ILE A 38 8.71 12.61 11.27
CA ILE A 38 9.38 12.04 10.10
C ILE A 38 10.91 12.18 10.06
N GLN A 39 11.50 12.93 11.00
CA GLN A 39 12.94 13.19 11.03
C GLN A 39 13.65 12.13 11.88
N HIS A 40 14.94 11.89 11.61
CA HIS A 40 15.76 11.01 12.45
C HIS A 40 15.24 9.56 12.56
N GLY A 41 14.69 9.04 11.46
CA GLY A 41 14.15 7.68 11.40
C GLY A 41 15.21 6.59 11.62
N ASN A 42 14.74 5.37 11.87
CA ASN A 42 15.56 4.21 12.20
C ASN A 42 16.57 3.84 11.09
N CYS A 43 16.45 4.36 9.87
CA CYS A 43 17.48 4.17 8.84
C CYS A 43 18.74 5.04 9.02
N GLY A 44 18.86 5.80 10.11
CA GLY A 44 20.08 6.54 10.45
C GLY A 44 20.25 7.87 9.75
N TYR A 45 19.28 8.28 8.94
CA TYR A 45 19.21 9.61 8.34
C TYR A 45 19.08 10.68 9.44
N GLU A 46 19.73 11.83 9.26
CA GLU A 46 19.50 13.00 10.12
C GLU A 46 18.25 13.78 9.66
N GLN A 47 18.37 15.08 9.44
CA GLN A 47 17.32 15.86 8.81
C GLN A 47 17.14 15.40 7.37
N LEU A 48 15.90 15.11 6.97
CA LEU A 48 15.55 14.57 5.66
C LEU A 48 15.92 15.50 4.50
N THR A 49 15.90 16.82 4.73
CA THR A 49 16.34 17.85 3.78
C THR A 49 17.77 18.34 4.06
N GLY A 50 18.46 17.71 5.02
CA GLY A 50 19.83 18.01 5.38
C GLY A 50 20.86 17.18 4.60
N LYS A 51 22.11 17.24 5.05
CA LYS A 51 23.28 16.65 4.36
C LYS A 51 23.17 15.14 4.16
N LEU A 52 22.57 14.43 5.12
CA LEU A 52 22.46 12.97 5.09
C LEU A 52 21.11 12.49 4.57
N GLY A 53 20.08 13.33 4.54
CA GLY A 53 18.73 12.95 4.13
C GLY A 53 18.54 12.83 2.61
N PRO A 54 17.38 12.30 2.18
CA PRO A 54 17.04 12.14 0.76
C PRO A 54 16.74 13.45 0.00
N GLY A 55 16.70 14.59 0.69
CA GLY A 55 16.47 15.90 0.07
C GLY A 55 15.01 16.22 -0.25
N ASN A 56 14.07 15.33 0.08
CA ASN A 56 12.63 15.51 -0.16
C ASN A 56 11.80 14.85 0.95
N LEU A 57 10.48 15.08 0.93
CA LEU A 57 9.54 14.54 1.93
C LEU A 57 8.65 13.42 1.37
N MET A 58 8.95 12.88 0.19
CA MET A 58 8.30 11.67 -0.31
C MET A 58 8.97 10.46 0.32
N ILE A 59 8.61 10.19 1.58
CA ILE A 59 9.25 9.18 2.44
C ILE A 59 8.20 8.35 3.17
N ALA A 60 8.63 7.20 3.70
CA ALA A 60 7.81 6.33 4.53
C ALA A 60 8.62 5.62 5.62
N ALA A 61 7.94 5.28 6.71
CA ALA A 61 8.36 4.25 7.65
C ALA A 61 7.77 2.89 7.21
N ALA A 62 8.61 1.87 7.06
CA ALA A 62 8.15 0.54 6.66
C ALA A 62 7.71 -0.29 7.87
N ALA A 63 6.59 -1.00 7.76
CA ALA A 63 6.21 -2.01 8.75
C ALA A 63 7.30 -3.07 8.91
N THR A 64 7.37 -3.71 10.07
CA THR A 64 8.49 -4.59 10.45
C THR A 64 8.80 -5.68 9.41
N ALA A 65 7.76 -6.29 8.82
CA ALA A 65 7.91 -7.29 7.78
C ALA A 65 8.58 -6.73 6.50
N LEU A 66 8.24 -5.50 6.11
CA LEU A 66 8.80 -4.83 4.93
C LEU A 66 10.15 -4.16 5.22
N TYR A 67 10.33 -3.62 6.43
CA TYR A 67 11.60 -3.05 6.89
C TYR A 67 12.73 -4.08 6.85
N ASN A 68 12.38 -5.35 7.12
CA ASN A 68 13.24 -6.51 6.97
C ASN A 68 14.62 -6.29 7.61
N GLY A 69 14.67 -5.86 8.87
CA GLY A 69 15.94 -5.65 9.58
C GLY A 69 16.87 -4.61 8.93
N SER A 70 16.31 -3.50 8.44
CA SER A 70 16.95 -2.38 7.71
C SER A 70 17.40 -2.68 6.28
N TYR A 71 17.04 -3.84 5.73
CA TYR A 71 17.32 -4.12 4.32
C TYR A 71 16.57 -3.17 3.38
N ALA A 72 15.40 -2.68 3.79
CA ALA A 72 14.62 -1.71 3.02
C ALA A 72 15.13 -0.27 3.11
N CYS A 73 16.06 0.06 4.03
CA CYS A 73 16.54 1.42 4.19
C CYS A 73 17.17 1.96 2.90
N GLY A 74 16.70 3.13 2.46
CA GLY A 74 17.11 3.74 1.20
C GLY A 74 16.54 3.10 -0.06
N GLU A 75 15.70 2.05 0.04
CA GLU A 75 14.93 1.54 -1.10
C GLU A 75 13.71 2.43 -1.38
N CYS A 76 13.24 2.44 -2.64
CA CYS A 76 12.07 3.19 -3.05
C CYS A 76 10.91 2.29 -3.49
N TYR A 77 9.69 2.75 -3.19
CA TYR A 77 8.45 2.09 -3.57
C TYR A 77 7.53 3.09 -4.26
N GLN A 78 7.03 2.71 -5.43
CA GLN A 78 5.93 3.39 -6.10
C GLN A 78 4.62 2.95 -5.44
N ILE A 79 3.81 3.92 -5.04
CA ILE A 79 2.50 3.73 -4.44
C ILE A 79 1.44 4.07 -5.47
N TYR A 80 0.42 3.23 -5.54
CA TYR A 80 -0.82 3.42 -6.29
C TYR A 80 -1.97 3.45 -5.28
N GLY A 81 -2.41 4.66 -4.95
CA GLY A 81 -3.50 4.89 -4.02
C GLY A 81 -4.69 5.56 -4.69
N PRO A 82 -5.81 5.70 -3.97
CA PRO A 82 -7.03 6.28 -4.49
C PRO A 82 -6.91 7.78 -4.83
N GLY A 83 -5.98 8.49 -4.19
CA GLY A 83 -5.71 9.90 -4.49
C GLY A 83 -4.74 10.11 -5.66
N GLY A 84 -3.95 9.11 -6.00
CA GLY A 84 -2.96 9.18 -7.08
C GLY A 84 -1.78 8.25 -6.88
N THR A 85 -0.70 8.52 -7.62
CA THR A 85 0.53 7.75 -7.60
C THR A 85 1.70 8.58 -7.10
N GLY A 86 2.62 7.98 -6.34
CA GLY A 86 3.84 8.66 -5.87
C GLY A 86 4.92 7.67 -5.41
N THR A 87 6.18 8.05 -5.59
CA THR A 87 7.34 7.24 -5.17
C THR A 87 7.82 7.71 -3.82
N VAL A 88 8.01 6.80 -2.87
CA VAL A 88 8.54 7.09 -1.54
C VAL A 88 9.83 6.34 -1.28
N MET A 89 10.75 6.95 -0.53
CA MET A 89 11.94 6.27 0.02
C MET A 89 11.67 5.78 1.44
N ILE A 90 12.13 4.58 1.78
CA ILE A 90 12.08 4.08 3.16
C ILE A 90 13.20 4.69 3.99
N VAL A 91 12.81 5.46 5.00
CA VAL A 91 13.74 6.19 5.89
C VAL A 91 13.60 5.80 7.36
N ASP A 92 12.62 4.96 7.67
CA ASP A 92 12.27 4.61 9.05
C ASP A 92 11.61 3.22 9.12
N GLN A 93 11.46 2.72 10.34
CA GLN A 93 10.66 1.55 10.67
C GLN A 93 9.42 1.99 11.44
N CYS A 94 8.27 1.45 11.07
CA CYS A 94 7.07 1.49 11.91
C CYS A 94 7.00 0.15 12.69
N PRO A 95 7.18 0.15 14.02
CA PRO A 95 7.01 -1.06 14.84
C PRO A 95 5.64 -1.11 15.54
N ASP A 96 4.76 -0.13 15.29
CA ASP A 96 3.53 0.06 16.05
C ASP A 96 2.60 -1.16 16.03
N PRO A 97 2.05 -1.53 17.20
CA PRO A 97 1.14 -2.66 17.29
C PRO A 97 -0.17 -2.41 16.54
N GLY A 98 -0.65 -3.43 15.86
CA GLY A 98 -1.90 -3.43 15.09
C GLY A 98 -1.68 -3.20 13.61
N TRP A 99 -0.97 -2.14 13.22
CA TRP A 99 -0.81 -1.80 11.81
C TRP A 99 0.53 -2.22 11.20
N CYS A 100 1.61 -2.11 11.97
CA CYS A 100 2.97 -2.24 11.47
C CYS A 100 3.72 -3.47 11.98
N ASP A 101 3.12 -4.21 12.92
CA ASP A 101 3.63 -5.47 13.47
C ASP A 101 2.94 -6.72 12.87
N THR A 102 2.17 -6.54 11.80
CA THR A 102 1.48 -7.63 11.08
C THR A 102 2.31 -8.13 9.90
N PRO A 103 2.09 -9.36 9.40
CA PRO A 103 2.74 -9.84 8.17
C PRO A 103 2.22 -9.14 6.91
N PHE A 104 1.13 -8.37 7.00
CA PHE A 104 0.58 -7.65 5.86
C PHE A 104 1.45 -6.40 5.57
N PRO A 105 1.88 -6.18 4.31
CA PRO A 105 2.70 -5.02 3.96
C PRO A 105 2.03 -3.70 4.32
N HIS A 106 2.81 -2.78 4.88
CA HIS A 106 2.31 -1.49 5.31
C HIS A 106 3.40 -0.42 5.26
N LEU A 107 3.03 0.78 4.81
CA LEU A 107 3.87 1.97 4.77
C LEU A 107 3.20 3.11 5.52
N ASP A 108 3.85 3.58 6.57
CA ASP A 108 3.42 4.76 7.31
C ASP A 108 4.07 6.00 6.69
N LEU A 109 3.28 6.78 5.96
CA LEU A 109 3.79 7.79 5.03
C LEU A 109 4.05 9.13 5.72
N SER A 110 4.91 9.97 5.13
CA SER A 110 4.90 11.39 5.48
C SER A 110 3.55 12.03 5.13
N PRO A 111 3.19 13.19 5.73
CA PRO A 111 1.98 13.90 5.35
C PRO A 111 1.96 14.30 3.87
N THR A 112 3.14 14.64 3.31
CA THR A 112 3.30 14.97 1.88
C THR A 112 3.00 13.76 0.99
N ALA A 113 3.58 12.59 1.31
CA ALA A 113 3.37 11.37 0.53
C ALA A 113 1.93 10.85 0.66
N PHE A 114 1.35 10.92 1.87
CA PHE A 114 -0.03 10.52 2.11
C PHE A 114 -1.02 11.38 1.33
N ASN A 115 -0.90 12.70 1.41
CA ASN A 115 -1.77 13.61 0.67
C ASN A 115 -1.65 13.40 -0.85
N THR A 116 -0.43 13.16 -1.36
CA THR A 116 -0.19 12.94 -2.80
C THR A 116 -0.82 11.65 -3.32
N THR A 117 -0.79 10.57 -2.54
CA THR A 117 -1.16 9.22 -3.01
C THR A 117 -2.56 8.78 -2.59
N ILE A 118 -3.09 9.32 -1.50
CA ILE A 118 -4.36 8.89 -0.91
C ILE A 118 -5.41 10.01 -0.85
N ALA A 119 -4.97 11.25 -0.70
CA ALA A 119 -5.77 12.44 -0.39
C ALA A 119 -6.09 12.63 1.11
N ASN A 120 -6.08 13.89 1.53
CA ASN A 120 -6.43 14.30 2.89
C ASN A 120 -7.90 13.96 3.22
N GLY A 121 -8.15 13.44 4.42
CA GLY A 121 -9.50 13.24 4.96
C GLY A 121 -9.77 11.83 5.50
N VAL A 122 -8.90 10.87 5.22
CA VAL A 122 -8.90 9.54 5.86
C VAL A 122 -7.62 9.34 6.66
N GLY A 123 -7.68 8.55 7.74
CA GLY A 123 -6.48 8.18 8.50
C GLY A 123 -5.69 7.02 7.90
N VAL A 124 -6.29 6.29 6.96
CA VAL A 124 -5.74 5.04 6.43
C VAL A 124 -6.41 4.68 5.10
N ALA A 125 -5.67 4.06 4.17
CA ALA A 125 -6.23 3.51 2.92
C ALA A 125 -5.44 2.30 2.43
N MET A 126 -6.14 1.34 1.82
CA MET A 126 -5.48 0.29 1.05
C MET A 126 -4.78 0.87 -0.18
N THR A 127 -3.62 0.33 -0.49
CA THR A 127 -2.76 0.75 -1.60
C THR A 127 -2.23 -0.47 -2.33
N THR A 128 -1.80 -0.28 -3.57
CA THR A 128 -0.90 -1.21 -4.25
C THR A 128 0.47 -0.58 -4.22
N ILE A 129 1.52 -1.34 -3.92
CA ILE A 129 2.89 -0.84 -3.99
C ILE A 129 3.78 -1.75 -4.82
N LYS A 130 4.89 -1.19 -5.28
CA LYS A 130 5.87 -1.85 -6.13
C LYS A 130 7.25 -1.28 -5.83
N LYS A 131 8.25 -2.14 -5.65
CA LYS A 131 9.63 -1.69 -5.51
C LYS A 131 10.10 -1.08 -6.83
N VAL A 132 10.75 0.09 -6.77
CA VAL A 132 11.27 0.83 -7.92
C VAL A 132 12.66 1.39 -7.63
N SER A 133 13.41 1.77 -8.67
CA SER A 133 14.63 2.55 -8.51
C SER A 133 14.33 3.90 -7.88
N CYS A 134 15.19 4.33 -6.97
CA CYS A 134 15.15 5.67 -6.42
C CYS A 134 15.67 6.71 -7.43
N ASP A 135 14.96 7.82 -7.54
CA ASP A 135 15.42 8.99 -8.31
C ASP A 135 16.43 9.82 -7.50
N VAL A 136 17.62 9.25 -7.31
CA VAL A 136 18.75 9.90 -6.63
C VAL A 136 19.71 10.52 -7.64
N THR A 137 20.37 11.60 -7.23
CA THR A 137 21.42 12.25 -8.01
C THR A 137 22.78 12.11 -7.34
N GLY A 138 23.84 12.02 -8.15
CA GLY A 138 25.21 11.85 -7.66
C GLY A 138 25.55 10.44 -7.19
N ASN A 139 26.68 10.33 -6.51
CA ASN A 139 27.29 9.07 -6.14
C ASN A 139 26.67 8.47 -4.88
N ILE A 140 26.83 7.16 -4.70
CA ILE A 140 26.62 6.51 -3.40
C ILE A 140 27.56 7.16 -2.37
N LYS A 141 27.11 7.30 -1.14
CA LYS A 141 27.86 7.97 -0.07
C LYS A 141 27.99 7.08 1.15
N ALA A 142 29.07 7.25 1.90
CA ALA A 142 29.25 6.67 3.22
C ALA A 142 29.37 7.76 4.28
N TYR A 143 28.61 7.65 5.37
CA TYR A 143 28.75 8.49 6.55
C TYR A 143 29.26 7.65 7.71
N MET A 144 30.44 8.00 8.23
CA MET A 144 30.97 7.41 9.45
C MET A 144 30.10 7.80 10.63
N LYS A 145 29.79 6.84 11.49
CA LYS A 145 29.02 7.06 12.71
C LYS A 145 29.58 8.24 13.50
N ASP A 146 28.68 9.03 14.08
CA ASP A 146 28.99 10.23 14.84
C ASP A 146 29.84 9.95 16.09
N ALA A 147 29.56 8.83 16.75
CA ALA A 147 30.33 8.34 17.89
C ALA A 147 31.79 8.05 17.51
N ALA A 148 32.69 8.18 18.49
CA ALA A 148 34.09 7.85 18.30
C ALA A 148 34.26 6.40 17.83
N THR A 149 35.00 6.20 16.74
CA THR A 149 35.34 4.87 16.21
C THR A 149 36.86 4.65 16.20
N THR A 150 37.29 3.41 16.05
CA THR A 150 38.69 2.99 16.09
C THR A 150 39.03 2.14 14.86
N ASN A 151 40.31 1.87 14.64
CA ASN A 151 40.71 0.97 13.56
C ASN A 151 40.29 -0.49 13.82
N THR A 152 39.98 -0.88 15.05
CA THR A 152 39.48 -2.23 15.39
C THR A 152 37.96 -2.32 15.35
N TRP A 153 37.27 -1.19 15.43
CA TRP A 153 35.81 -1.11 15.42
C TRP A 153 35.33 0.19 14.81
N PHE A 154 34.57 0.13 13.72
CA PHE A 154 33.92 1.32 13.15
C PHE A 154 32.62 0.96 12.45
N GLU A 155 31.74 1.95 12.33
CA GLU A 155 30.45 1.83 11.68
C GLU A 155 30.25 2.96 10.68
N PHE A 156 29.62 2.64 9.55
CA PHE A 156 29.19 3.65 8.60
C PHE A 156 27.85 3.29 7.98
N MET A 157 27.06 4.32 7.69
CA MET A 157 25.84 4.22 6.91
C MET A 157 26.17 4.44 5.44
N VAL A 158 25.65 3.58 4.56
CA VAL A 158 25.70 3.82 3.11
C VAL A 158 24.34 4.30 2.64
N PHE A 159 24.30 5.38 1.87
CA PHE A 159 23.08 6.02 1.41
C PHE A 159 23.24 6.64 0.02
N ASN A 160 22.17 7.27 -0.48
CA ASN A 160 22.09 7.85 -1.82
C ASN A 160 22.32 6.81 -2.93
N HIS A 161 21.71 5.63 -2.81
CA HIS A 161 21.81 4.53 -3.79
C HIS A 161 20.49 4.35 -4.55
N ARG A 162 20.55 3.96 -5.83
CA ARG A 162 19.35 3.78 -6.68
C ARG A 162 18.52 2.55 -6.31
N VAL A 163 19.19 1.48 -5.88
CA VAL A 163 18.58 0.18 -5.57
C VAL A 163 19.11 -0.33 -4.23
N GLY A 164 18.45 -1.33 -3.65
CA GLY A 164 18.84 -1.90 -2.37
C GLY A 164 20.28 -2.43 -2.38
N ILE A 165 20.95 -2.30 -1.24
CA ILE A 165 22.28 -2.91 -1.00
C ILE A 165 22.06 -4.35 -0.55
N ALA A 166 22.84 -5.30 -1.06
CA ALA A 166 22.85 -6.69 -0.59
C ALA A 166 23.87 -6.87 0.54
N SER A 167 25.11 -6.46 0.29
CA SER A 167 26.25 -6.70 1.19
C SER A 167 27.32 -5.64 1.03
N ILE A 168 28.15 -5.48 2.08
CA ILE A 168 29.35 -4.66 2.04
C ILE A 168 30.53 -5.47 2.56
N THR A 169 31.65 -5.40 1.83
CA THR A 169 32.95 -5.88 2.31
C THR A 169 33.93 -4.71 2.39
N VAL A 170 34.82 -4.73 3.37
CA VAL A 170 35.91 -3.76 3.50
C VAL A 170 37.23 -4.44 3.18
N GLU A 171 37.98 -3.89 2.23
CA GLU A 171 39.38 -4.23 1.95
C GLU A 171 40.31 -3.17 2.57
N ASP A 172 41.23 -3.59 3.45
CA ASP A 172 42.24 -2.70 4.03
C ASP A 172 43.51 -2.58 3.16
N GLN A 173 44.44 -1.67 3.48
CA GLN A 173 45.68 -1.52 2.72
C GLN A 173 46.59 -2.76 2.68
N LYS A 174 46.34 -3.76 3.54
CA LYS A 174 47.06 -5.04 3.51
C LYS A 174 46.41 -6.05 2.57
N GLY A 175 45.28 -5.71 1.94
CA GLY A 175 44.47 -6.61 1.12
C GLY A 175 43.56 -7.53 1.95
N THR A 176 43.35 -7.22 3.23
CA THR A 176 42.47 -8.02 4.09
C THR A 176 41.02 -7.66 3.81
N ILE A 177 40.24 -8.61 3.29
CA ILE A 177 38.82 -8.42 3.01
C ILE A 177 37.98 -8.93 4.18
N THR A 178 37.11 -8.08 4.70
CA THR A 178 36.21 -8.39 5.83
C THR A 178 34.76 -8.07 5.44
N SER A 179 33.88 -9.06 5.53
CA SER A 179 32.43 -8.84 5.35
C SER A 179 31.84 -8.10 6.55
N LEU A 180 31.01 -7.08 6.28
CA LEU A 180 30.37 -6.32 7.35
C LEU A 180 28.94 -6.80 7.57
N PRO A 181 28.52 -7.10 8.82
CA PRO A 181 27.10 -7.24 9.15
C PRO A 181 26.39 -5.88 9.08
N ARG A 182 25.19 -5.88 8.48
CA ARG A 182 24.23 -4.77 8.60
C ARG A 182 23.56 -4.80 9.96
N ARG A 183 23.41 -3.64 10.58
CA ARG A 183 22.67 -3.43 11.84
C ARG A 183 21.25 -3.02 11.57
N LEU A 184 20.38 -3.22 12.56
CA LEU A 184 18.95 -2.88 12.50
C LEU A 184 18.64 -1.40 12.29
N TYR A 185 19.65 -0.54 12.21
CA TYR A 185 19.54 0.90 12.01
C TYR A 185 20.35 1.41 10.80
N ASN A 186 20.54 0.55 9.80
CA ASN A 186 21.20 0.85 8.50
C ASN A 186 22.70 1.18 8.55
N TYR A 187 23.39 0.88 9.64
CA TYR A 187 24.84 0.96 9.71
C TYR A 187 25.48 -0.41 9.45
N TRP A 188 26.68 -0.39 8.88
CA TRP A 188 27.52 -1.56 8.64
C TRP A 188 28.70 -1.54 9.59
N THR A 189 28.91 -2.64 10.32
CA THR A 189 29.92 -2.67 11.38
C THR A 189 31.15 -3.45 10.98
N TYR A 190 32.30 -2.78 10.99
CA TYR A 190 33.58 -3.45 11.08
C TYR A 190 33.90 -3.74 12.54
N ASN A 191 34.25 -5.00 12.84
CA ASN A 191 34.77 -5.42 14.14
C ASN A 191 35.80 -6.51 13.92
N GLY A 192 37.07 -6.20 14.13
CA GLY A 192 38.16 -7.12 13.84
C GLY A 192 39.53 -6.57 14.22
N ASN A 193 40.56 -7.09 13.55
CA ASN A 193 41.92 -6.57 13.69
C ASN A 193 41.98 -5.10 13.25
N ALA A 194 42.97 -4.37 13.75
CA ALA A 194 43.14 -2.97 13.38
C ALA A 194 43.33 -2.81 11.86
N ALA A 195 42.30 -2.29 11.19
CA ALA A 195 42.32 -2.00 9.77
C ALA A 195 43.37 -0.93 9.47
N VAL A 196 44.05 -1.08 8.34
CA VAL A 196 44.98 -0.07 7.82
C VAL A 196 44.27 0.76 6.77
N PHE A 197 44.04 2.03 7.07
CA PHE A 197 43.37 2.98 6.19
C PHE A 197 44.35 3.62 5.18
N PRO A 198 43.87 4.13 4.02
CA PRO A 198 42.49 4.05 3.51
C PRO A 198 42.01 2.62 3.28
N VAL A 199 40.73 2.40 3.54
CA VAL A 199 40.05 1.15 3.23
C VAL A 199 39.09 1.36 2.05
N ILE A 200 38.82 0.30 1.30
CA ILE A 200 37.83 0.28 0.23
C ILE A 200 36.59 -0.45 0.75
N ALA A 201 35.45 0.24 0.80
CA ALA A 201 34.17 -0.40 1.02
C ALA A 201 33.58 -0.79 -0.34
N HIS A 202 33.61 -2.08 -0.67
CA HIS A 202 32.92 -2.64 -1.84
C HIS A 202 31.45 -2.83 -1.49
N VAL A 203 30.58 -2.04 -2.13
CA VAL A 203 29.13 -2.06 -1.89
C VAL A 203 28.47 -2.80 -3.04
N TYR A 204 27.77 -3.89 -2.73
CA TYR A 204 27.08 -4.72 -3.71
C TYR A 204 25.58 -4.46 -3.66
N SER A 205 24.95 -4.24 -4.82
CA SER A 205 23.51 -4.12 -4.94
C SER A 205 22.81 -5.48 -4.82
N ILE A 206 21.50 -5.47 -4.62
CA ILE A 206 20.64 -6.66 -4.72
C ILE A 206 20.63 -7.31 -6.12
N TYR A 207 21.20 -6.64 -7.13
CA TYR A 207 21.35 -7.12 -8.50
C TYR A 207 22.76 -7.59 -8.84
N GLY A 208 23.70 -7.49 -7.90
CA GLY A 208 25.09 -7.92 -8.07
C GLY A 208 26.05 -6.87 -8.61
N ASP A 209 25.56 -5.65 -8.91
CA ASP A 209 26.44 -4.53 -9.27
C ASP A 209 27.28 -4.10 -8.07
N GLN A 210 28.51 -3.67 -8.33
CA GLN A 210 29.44 -3.20 -7.31
C GLN A 210 29.77 -1.73 -7.51
N VAL A 211 29.79 -0.96 -6.42
CA VAL A 211 30.34 0.40 -6.35
C VAL A 211 31.27 0.49 -5.15
N ASP A 212 32.43 1.11 -5.34
CA ASP A 212 33.42 1.27 -4.28
C ASP A 212 33.33 2.65 -3.60
N ILE A 213 33.63 2.68 -2.31
CA ILE A 213 33.79 3.91 -1.53
C ILE A 213 35.14 3.88 -0.82
N TYR A 214 35.96 4.92 -1.03
CA TYR A 214 37.27 5.04 -0.41
C TYR A 214 37.16 5.81 0.91
N ILE A 215 37.37 5.13 2.02
CA ILE A 215 37.28 5.69 3.38
C ILE A 215 38.70 5.91 3.90
N ASN A 216 39.05 7.16 4.22
CA ASN A 216 40.44 7.55 4.55
C ASN A 216 40.82 7.36 6.02
N SER A 217 39.86 7.28 6.94
CA SER A 217 40.12 7.07 8.37
C SER A 217 38.89 6.52 9.08
N SER A 218 39.08 5.98 10.30
CA SER A 218 37.99 5.67 11.23
C SER A 218 37.53 6.90 12.02
N THR A 219 37.70 8.11 11.49
CA THR A 219 37.24 9.32 12.18
C THR A 219 35.72 9.38 12.08
N GLY A 220 35.04 9.57 13.22
CA GLY A 220 33.58 9.70 13.25
C GLY A 220 33.09 10.96 12.51
N ALA A 221 31.80 10.96 12.15
CA ALA A 221 31.10 12.05 11.49
C ALA A 221 31.73 12.53 10.16
N GLN A 222 32.49 11.67 9.48
CA GLN A 222 33.06 11.96 8.16
C GLN A 222 32.14 11.45 7.05
N LEU A 223 32.06 12.23 5.96
CA LEU A 223 31.33 11.86 4.75
C LEU A 223 32.33 11.53 3.64
N TYR A 224 32.09 10.42 2.95
CA TYR A 224 32.86 9.98 1.79
C TYR A 224 31.93 9.76 0.60
N ASP A 225 32.34 10.22 -0.57
CA ASP A 225 31.68 9.92 -1.84
C ASP A 225 32.28 8.64 -2.45
N GLY A 226 31.41 7.77 -2.94
CA GLY A 226 31.77 6.61 -3.74
C GLY A 226 32.18 6.99 -5.16
N VAL A 227 32.70 6.01 -5.89
CA VAL A 227 33.03 6.13 -7.32
C VAL A 227 31.86 5.67 -8.19
N GLY A 228 30.78 6.45 -8.13
CA GLY A 228 29.61 6.29 -9.01
C GLY A 228 28.34 5.87 -8.28
N GLN A 229 27.45 5.23 -9.04
CA GLN A 229 26.11 4.85 -8.64
C GLN A 229 25.80 3.46 -9.18
N PHE A 230 24.90 2.72 -8.52
CA PHE A 230 24.39 1.49 -9.12
C PHE A 230 23.72 1.78 -10.46
N ALA A 231 23.80 0.85 -11.39
CA ALA A 231 23.09 0.98 -12.65
C ALA A 231 21.59 1.03 -12.38
N ASP A 232 20.85 1.72 -13.25
CA ASP A 232 19.43 1.48 -13.29
C ASP A 232 19.22 0.00 -13.70
N PRO A 233 18.48 -0.77 -12.91
CA PRO A 233 18.15 -2.15 -13.24
C PRO A 233 17.43 -2.15 -14.58
N VAL A 234 18.10 -2.64 -15.63
CA VAL A 234 17.66 -2.57 -17.03
C VAL A 234 16.34 -3.31 -17.19
N THR A 235 15.22 -2.64 -17.00
CA THR A 235 13.93 -3.30 -17.06
C THR A 235 12.82 -2.38 -17.54
N THR A 236 12.50 -2.52 -18.83
CA THR A 236 11.21 -2.13 -19.39
C THR A 236 10.15 -3.10 -18.88
N PHE A 237 9.80 -3.01 -17.61
CA PHE A 237 8.63 -3.73 -17.10
C PHE A 237 7.38 -2.92 -17.44
N ALA A 238 6.34 -3.58 -17.97
CA ALA A 238 5.04 -2.94 -18.10
C ALA A 238 4.57 -2.53 -16.70
N ASP A 239 4.14 -1.29 -16.53
CA ASP A 239 3.52 -0.86 -15.29
C ASP A 239 2.02 -1.17 -15.35
N ASP A 240 1.64 -2.36 -14.94
CA ASP A 240 0.26 -2.83 -14.87
C ASP A 240 -0.36 -2.67 -13.47
N CYS A 241 0.37 -2.04 -12.53
CA CYS A 241 -0.16 -1.76 -11.20
C CYS A 241 -1.30 -0.74 -11.25
N SER A 242 -2.35 -1.00 -10.49
CA SER A 242 -3.44 -0.06 -10.27
C SER A 242 -3.75 0.10 -8.79
N ALA A 243 -4.28 1.27 -8.41
CA ALA A 243 -4.84 1.46 -7.09
C ALA A 243 -5.96 0.43 -6.83
N PRO A 244 -6.13 -0.06 -5.59
CA PRO A 244 -7.18 -1.03 -5.31
C PRO A 244 -8.56 -0.39 -5.47
N PHE A 245 -9.53 -1.17 -5.95
CA PHE A 245 -10.91 -0.71 -6.06
C PHE A 245 -11.67 -0.93 -4.75
N PRO A 246 -12.66 -0.09 -4.43
CA PRO A 246 -13.54 -0.23 -3.28
C PRO A 246 -14.70 -1.22 -3.52
N ILE A 247 -14.57 -2.09 -4.51
CA ILE A 247 -15.46 -3.20 -4.80
C ILE A 247 -14.63 -4.46 -5.00
N ASP A 248 -15.24 -5.63 -4.87
CA ASP A 248 -14.56 -6.88 -5.21
C ASP A 248 -14.40 -7.04 -6.74
N THR A 249 -13.75 -8.12 -7.16
CA THR A 249 -13.50 -8.40 -8.58
C THR A 249 -14.77 -8.57 -9.41
N ASP A 250 -15.90 -8.89 -8.77
CA ASP A 250 -17.20 -9.05 -9.42
C ASP A 250 -18.05 -7.76 -9.36
N GLY A 251 -17.50 -6.72 -8.74
CA GLY A 251 -18.04 -5.38 -8.65
C GLY A 251 -19.06 -5.17 -7.53
N TYR A 252 -19.16 -6.08 -6.56
CA TYR A 252 -20.16 -5.95 -5.49
C TYR A 252 -19.89 -4.77 -4.56
N ILE A 253 -20.97 -4.03 -4.30
CA ILE A 253 -21.13 -3.04 -3.24
C ILE A 253 -21.76 -3.70 -2.01
N TYR A 254 -22.73 -4.58 -2.25
CA TYR A 254 -23.41 -5.38 -1.25
C TYR A 254 -23.60 -6.81 -1.77
N ASP A 255 -23.04 -7.77 -1.04
CA ASP A 255 -23.36 -9.19 -1.17
C ASP A 255 -23.29 -9.82 0.22
N ASN A 256 -24.46 -10.16 0.78
CA ASN A 256 -24.58 -10.68 2.15
C ASN A 256 -24.00 -9.74 3.23
N GLY A 257 -23.96 -8.45 2.94
CA GLY A 257 -23.30 -7.41 3.74
C GLY A 257 -22.64 -6.38 2.83
N LEU A 258 -22.38 -5.18 3.36
CA LEU A 258 -21.59 -4.18 2.64
C LEU A 258 -20.19 -4.73 2.38
N VAL A 259 -19.75 -4.64 1.11
CA VAL A 259 -18.43 -5.08 0.69
C VAL A 259 -17.38 -4.14 1.25
N LYS A 260 -16.35 -4.74 1.83
CA LYS A 260 -15.18 -4.07 2.39
C LYS A 260 -13.94 -4.72 1.79
N PRO A 261 -13.59 -4.42 0.54
CA PRO A 261 -12.51 -5.12 -0.15
C PRO A 261 -11.19 -4.94 0.61
N LEU A 262 -10.38 -6.01 0.63
CA LEU A 262 -9.04 -6.06 1.25
C LEU A 262 -9.00 -5.70 2.74
N ASN A 263 -9.95 -6.24 3.50
CA ASN A 263 -10.10 -5.96 4.93
C ASN A 263 -8.90 -6.41 5.80
N TYR A 264 -8.33 -5.51 6.62
CA TYR A 264 -7.49 -5.91 7.77
C TYR A 264 -7.48 -4.99 9.01
N ASN A 265 -8.41 -4.08 9.29
CA ASN A 265 -9.77 -4.42 9.69
C ASN A 265 -10.70 -3.19 9.45
N HIS A 266 -10.57 -2.59 8.25
CA HIS A 266 -11.51 -1.74 7.49
C HIS A 266 -10.86 -0.45 6.92
N PRO A 267 -9.89 -0.53 5.98
CA PRO A 267 -9.10 0.62 5.56
C PRO A 267 -9.72 1.35 4.36
N ASN A 268 -10.81 2.07 4.65
CA ASN A 268 -11.50 3.13 3.89
C ASN A 268 -11.76 2.97 2.37
N LEU A 269 -11.45 1.83 1.76
CA LEU A 269 -11.98 1.41 0.46
C LEU A 269 -13.28 0.60 0.60
N GLY A 270 -13.86 0.47 1.80
CA GLY A 270 -15.16 -0.17 1.96
C GLY A 270 -16.32 0.77 1.64
N TRP A 271 -17.47 0.19 1.31
CA TRP A 271 -18.73 0.92 1.29
C TRP A 271 -19.28 1.06 2.72
N ALA A 272 -19.80 2.24 3.01
CA ALA A 272 -20.34 2.61 4.31
C ALA A 272 -21.80 3.03 4.20
N ASP A 273 -22.52 2.85 5.31
CA ASP A 273 -23.89 3.31 5.47
C ASP A 273 -23.90 4.82 5.73
N TRP A 274 -24.40 5.57 4.76
CA TRP A 274 -24.63 7.02 4.84
C TRP A 274 -26.12 7.36 4.82
N SER A 275 -26.97 6.40 5.19
CA SER A 275 -28.41 6.52 5.10
C SER A 275 -28.94 7.71 5.90
N ASN A 276 -30.04 8.30 5.41
CA ASN A 276 -30.66 9.46 6.02
C ASN A 276 -32.12 9.18 6.34
N GLY A 277 -32.53 9.42 7.59
CA GLY A 277 -33.91 9.23 8.04
C GLY A 277 -34.39 7.78 8.00
N VAL A 278 -33.48 6.80 7.97
CA VAL A 278 -33.78 5.36 8.01
C VAL A 278 -32.69 4.64 8.80
N THR A 279 -33.09 3.66 9.61
CA THR A 279 -32.18 2.67 10.19
C THR A 279 -32.15 1.45 9.28
N VAL A 280 -30.97 1.10 8.78
CA VAL A 280 -30.80 -0.02 7.85
C VAL A 280 -30.37 -1.26 8.61
N ASN A 281 -31.06 -2.38 8.37
CA ASN A 281 -30.57 -3.70 8.73
C ASN A 281 -29.79 -4.27 7.53
N TRP A 282 -28.46 -4.22 7.59
CA TRP A 282 -27.59 -4.74 6.52
C TRP A 282 -27.50 -6.27 6.46
N ALA A 283 -28.06 -6.97 7.45
CA ALA A 283 -28.03 -8.42 7.56
C ALA A 283 -29.42 -8.97 7.94
N ASP A 284 -30.46 -8.51 7.25
CA ASP A 284 -31.83 -8.98 7.46
C ASP A 284 -32.00 -10.41 6.92
N SER A 285 -32.28 -11.34 7.82
CA SER A 285 -32.55 -12.75 7.53
C SER A 285 -34.04 -13.11 7.60
N SER A 286 -34.93 -12.12 7.76
CA SER A 286 -36.38 -12.33 7.87
C SER A 286 -37.07 -12.72 6.56
N THR A 287 -36.35 -12.62 5.44
CA THR A 287 -36.86 -12.99 4.11
C THR A 287 -35.77 -13.73 3.34
N PRO A 288 -36.14 -14.69 2.47
CA PRO A 288 -35.22 -15.20 1.45
C PRO A 288 -34.71 -14.05 0.57
N GLY A 289 -33.43 -14.11 0.20
CA GLY A 289 -32.83 -13.18 -0.75
C GLY A 289 -33.27 -13.45 -2.19
N ALA A 290 -32.75 -12.64 -3.11
CA ALA A 290 -33.10 -12.70 -4.52
C ALA A 290 -32.48 -13.90 -5.24
N GLU A 291 -31.32 -14.36 -4.77
CA GLU A 291 -30.59 -15.50 -5.31
C GLU A 291 -30.41 -16.60 -4.25
N SER A 292 -30.20 -17.84 -4.69
CA SER A 292 -30.11 -18.99 -3.78
C SER A 292 -28.92 -18.93 -2.80
N ASN A 293 -27.91 -18.12 -3.11
CA ASN A 293 -26.73 -17.91 -2.26
C ASN A 293 -26.85 -16.67 -1.35
N SER A 294 -27.97 -15.94 -1.40
CA SER A 294 -28.25 -14.81 -0.51
C SER A 294 -28.69 -15.32 0.87
N LYS A 295 -27.78 -15.22 1.84
CA LYS A 295 -27.97 -15.55 3.26
C LYS A 295 -28.70 -14.44 4.03
N VAL A 296 -28.44 -13.19 3.66
CA VAL A 296 -29.06 -11.99 4.26
C VAL A 296 -29.27 -10.91 3.19
N VAL A 297 -30.18 -9.99 3.46
CA VAL A 297 -30.45 -8.82 2.60
C VAL A 297 -30.37 -7.52 3.38
N ALA A 298 -30.22 -6.40 2.68
CA ALA A 298 -30.34 -5.08 3.31
C ALA A 298 -31.82 -4.69 3.37
N SER A 299 -32.30 -4.18 4.50
CA SER A 299 -33.69 -3.71 4.62
C SER A 299 -33.82 -2.43 5.43
N GLY A 300 -34.86 -1.66 5.13
CA GLY A 300 -35.18 -0.43 5.83
C GLY A 300 -36.57 0.09 5.49
N THR A 301 -37.21 0.73 6.47
CA THR A 301 -38.51 1.40 6.25
C THR A 301 -38.28 2.84 5.83
N LEU A 302 -38.60 3.14 4.58
CA LEU A 302 -38.42 4.46 3.99
C LEU A 302 -39.68 5.30 4.21
N SER A 303 -39.57 6.37 4.97
CA SER A 303 -40.58 7.44 5.06
C SER A 303 -40.33 8.48 3.97
N TYR A 304 -41.26 9.43 3.79
CA TYR A 304 -41.08 10.50 2.81
C TYR A 304 -39.72 11.19 2.96
N ASN A 305 -38.98 11.27 1.86
CA ASN A 305 -37.64 11.84 1.75
C ASN A 305 -36.53 11.15 2.57
N SER A 306 -36.79 9.97 3.14
CA SER A 306 -35.73 9.12 3.69
C SER A 306 -35.21 8.13 2.66
N GLY A 307 -34.00 7.62 2.87
CA GLY A 307 -33.39 6.72 1.91
C GLY A 307 -32.19 5.98 2.45
N ILE A 308 -32.04 4.74 1.97
CA ILE A 308 -30.81 3.97 2.13
C ILE A 308 -29.75 4.63 1.25
N GLN A 309 -28.64 5.03 1.84
CA GLN A 309 -27.54 5.62 1.08
C GLN A 309 -26.24 4.89 1.35
N ILE A 310 -25.49 4.64 0.28
CA ILE A 310 -24.22 3.91 0.33
C ILE A 310 -23.16 4.79 -0.30
N GLY A 311 -22.05 4.99 0.41
CA GLY A 311 -20.94 5.82 -0.05
C GLY A 311 -19.58 5.31 0.41
N THR A 312 -18.53 6.02 0.01
CA THR A 312 -17.15 5.75 0.42
C THR A 312 -16.41 7.06 0.57
N ASP A 313 -15.54 7.15 1.58
CA ASP A 313 -14.81 8.38 1.90
C ASP A 313 -13.71 8.72 0.89
N LEU A 314 -13.26 7.72 0.11
CA LEU A 314 -12.18 7.87 -0.86
C LEU A 314 -12.74 8.02 -2.28
N PRO A 315 -12.06 8.82 -3.14
CA PRO A 315 -12.44 8.91 -4.54
C PRO A 315 -12.28 7.56 -5.25
N VAL A 316 -13.23 7.26 -6.14
CA VAL A 316 -13.33 6.00 -6.90
C VAL A 316 -13.38 6.33 -8.39
N PRO A 317 -12.24 6.34 -9.08
CA PRO A 317 -12.19 6.57 -10.52
C PRO A 317 -12.71 5.33 -11.26
N TRP A 318 -14.01 5.32 -11.52
CA TRP A 318 -14.75 4.22 -12.16
C TRP A 318 -15.04 4.42 -13.66
N ALA A 319 -14.75 5.61 -14.22
CA ALA A 319 -15.01 5.91 -15.61
C ALA A 319 -14.20 4.97 -16.52
N GLY A 320 -14.88 4.33 -17.47
CA GLY A 320 -14.26 3.33 -18.35
C GLY A 320 -13.91 2.00 -17.68
N LYS A 321 -14.33 1.79 -16.42
CA LYS A 321 -14.14 0.53 -15.67
C LYS A 321 -15.46 -0.16 -15.33
N PHE A 322 -16.52 0.61 -15.14
CA PHE A 322 -17.86 0.11 -14.85
C PHE A 322 -18.87 0.79 -15.75
N SER A 323 -19.86 0.03 -16.24
CA SER A 323 -20.88 0.52 -17.16
C SER A 323 -22.23 0.78 -16.50
N ALA A 324 -22.61 -0.04 -15.53
CA ALA A 324 -23.96 -0.03 -14.98
C ALA A 324 -24.00 -0.36 -13.48
N LEU A 325 -25.03 0.14 -12.81
CA LEU A 325 -25.46 -0.30 -11.48
C LEU A 325 -26.49 -1.42 -11.63
N GLU A 326 -26.24 -2.56 -11.00
CA GLU A 326 -27.15 -3.70 -10.94
C GLU A 326 -27.53 -4.00 -9.49
N PHE A 327 -28.81 -4.30 -9.24
CA PHE A 327 -29.29 -4.71 -7.92
C PHE A 327 -30.65 -5.42 -8.04
N TYR A 328 -31.03 -6.13 -6.98
CA TYR A 328 -32.40 -6.60 -6.79
C TYR A 328 -33.09 -5.79 -5.71
N ILE A 329 -34.38 -5.55 -5.91
CA ILE A 329 -35.22 -4.87 -4.93
C ILE A 329 -36.61 -5.49 -4.88
N LYS A 330 -37.20 -5.49 -3.69
CA LYS A 330 -38.64 -5.67 -3.46
C LYS A 330 -39.11 -4.81 -2.30
N ALA A 331 -40.42 -4.74 -2.10
CA ALA A 331 -41.05 -4.08 -0.96
C ALA A 331 -41.97 -5.03 -0.20
N ASP A 332 -42.41 -4.62 0.98
CA ASP A 332 -43.46 -5.31 1.75
C ASP A 332 -44.86 -5.15 1.12
N SER A 333 -45.03 -4.13 0.27
CA SER A 333 -46.27 -3.79 -0.42
C SER A 333 -45.98 -3.14 -1.77
N ALA A 334 -46.97 -3.08 -2.66
CA ALA A 334 -46.82 -2.34 -3.92
C ALA A 334 -46.58 -0.85 -3.64
N PHE A 335 -45.56 -0.27 -4.26
CA PHE A 335 -45.15 1.10 -3.96
C PHE A 335 -44.66 1.84 -5.19
N THR A 336 -45.10 3.10 -5.33
CA THR A 336 -44.65 4.02 -6.38
C THR A 336 -44.02 5.25 -5.74
N GLY A 337 -42.93 5.74 -6.32
CA GLY A 337 -42.20 6.91 -5.82
C GLY A 337 -40.84 6.58 -5.22
N LEU A 338 -40.30 5.37 -5.42
CA LEU A 338 -38.88 5.14 -5.20
C LEU A 338 -38.08 5.98 -6.21
N VAL A 339 -36.97 6.55 -5.77
CA VAL A 339 -36.00 7.27 -6.59
C VAL A 339 -34.63 6.63 -6.38
N ILE A 340 -33.95 6.33 -7.49
CA ILE A 340 -32.59 5.80 -7.50
C ILE A 340 -31.70 6.82 -8.21
N GLU A 341 -30.67 7.30 -7.51
CA GLU A 341 -29.80 8.37 -7.98
C GLU A 341 -28.42 8.31 -7.32
N TYR A 342 -27.43 8.94 -7.97
CA TYR A 342 -26.15 9.26 -7.35
C TYR A 342 -26.15 10.74 -6.93
N GLY A 343 -26.09 11.01 -5.62
CA GLY A 343 -25.75 12.33 -5.08
C GLY A 343 -26.60 13.53 -5.54
N GLY A 344 -27.93 13.43 -5.59
CA GLY A 344 -28.77 14.56 -6.07
C GLY A 344 -28.48 14.95 -7.53
N GLY A 345 -27.95 13.99 -8.30
CA GLY A 345 -27.48 14.18 -9.66
C GLY A 345 -28.55 14.66 -10.64
N SER A 346 -28.09 14.97 -11.85
CA SER A 346 -28.94 15.48 -12.94
C SER A 346 -29.98 14.47 -13.46
N LYS A 347 -29.86 13.18 -13.10
CA LYS A 347 -30.73 12.09 -13.54
C LYS A 347 -31.05 11.13 -12.40
N SER A 348 -32.22 10.51 -12.47
CA SER A 348 -32.67 9.49 -11.53
C SER A 348 -33.64 8.52 -12.20
N GLN A 349 -33.81 7.35 -11.59
CA GLN A 349 -34.75 6.32 -12.03
C GLN A 349 -35.84 6.09 -10.98
N THR A 350 -37.08 5.86 -11.42
CA THR A 350 -38.25 5.77 -10.55
C THR A 350 -39.05 4.47 -10.73
N PRO A 351 -38.43 3.28 -10.49
CA PRO A 351 -39.13 2.03 -10.65
C PRO A 351 -40.29 1.88 -9.65
N SER A 352 -41.34 1.19 -10.08
CA SER A 352 -42.40 0.74 -9.18
C SER A 352 -41.98 -0.55 -8.48
N LEU A 353 -42.31 -0.67 -7.20
CA LEU A 353 -41.97 -1.83 -6.38
C LEU A 353 -43.15 -2.78 -6.22
N THR A 354 -42.82 -4.06 -6.13
CA THR A 354 -43.76 -5.15 -5.86
C THR A 354 -43.26 -5.98 -4.69
N THR A 355 -44.05 -6.97 -4.26
CA THR A 355 -43.67 -7.93 -3.21
C THR A 355 -42.71 -9.02 -3.69
N THR A 356 -42.46 -9.09 -4.99
CA THR A 356 -41.51 -10.04 -5.61
C THR A 356 -40.20 -9.34 -5.94
N TRP A 357 -39.09 -10.08 -5.87
CA TRP A 357 -37.77 -9.59 -6.27
C TRP A 357 -37.77 -9.21 -7.75
N THR A 358 -37.39 -7.97 -8.04
CA THR A 358 -37.15 -7.49 -9.40
C THR A 358 -35.70 -7.07 -9.52
N LYS A 359 -35.05 -7.51 -10.59
CA LYS A 359 -33.70 -7.11 -10.96
C LYS A 359 -33.75 -5.84 -11.80
N TYR A 360 -32.91 -4.87 -11.47
CA TYR A 360 -32.71 -3.67 -12.29
C TYR A 360 -31.23 -3.54 -12.67
N SER A 361 -31.00 -2.99 -13.86
CA SER A 361 -29.68 -2.63 -14.36
C SER A 361 -29.79 -1.27 -15.05
N TYR A 362 -29.05 -0.28 -14.55
CA TYR A 362 -29.08 1.09 -15.05
C TYR A 362 -27.69 1.53 -15.43
N ASP A 363 -27.55 2.12 -16.61
CA ASP A 363 -26.29 2.69 -17.07
C ASP A 363 -25.87 3.86 -16.16
N LEU A 364 -24.63 3.83 -15.68
CA LEU A 364 -24.13 4.80 -14.71
C LEU A 364 -24.21 6.22 -15.27
N THR A 365 -23.86 6.44 -16.53
CA THR A 365 -23.81 7.79 -17.13
C THR A 365 -25.14 8.17 -17.77
N LYS A 366 -25.71 7.28 -18.58
CA LYS A 366 -26.91 7.53 -19.36
C LYS A 366 -28.16 7.59 -18.48
N ASP A 367 -28.32 6.67 -17.54
CA ASP A 367 -29.56 6.53 -16.77
C ASP A 367 -29.48 7.23 -15.41
N LEU A 368 -28.30 7.21 -14.77
CA LEU A 368 -28.10 7.76 -13.42
C LEU A 368 -27.28 9.06 -13.38
N GLY A 369 -26.68 9.48 -14.50
CA GLY A 369 -25.89 10.72 -14.57
C GLY A 369 -24.73 10.74 -13.58
N ALA A 370 -24.16 9.57 -13.29
CA ALA A 370 -23.15 9.41 -12.26
C ALA A 370 -21.83 10.09 -12.66
N PRO A 371 -21.10 10.71 -11.72
CA PRO A 371 -19.89 11.50 -11.99
C PRO A 371 -18.77 10.63 -12.54
N THR A 372 -17.64 11.21 -12.97
CA THR A 372 -16.46 10.44 -13.43
C THR A 372 -15.67 9.77 -12.30
N SER A 373 -15.89 10.21 -11.06
CA SER A 373 -15.39 9.59 -9.84
C SER A 373 -16.50 9.55 -8.80
N LEU A 374 -16.75 8.38 -8.20
CA LEU A 374 -17.53 8.31 -6.95
C LEU A 374 -16.66 8.64 -5.75
N GLY A 375 -17.27 8.71 -4.58
CA GLY A 375 -16.63 9.12 -3.33
C GLY A 375 -17.26 10.39 -2.80
N LYS A 376 -16.98 10.69 -1.53
CA LYS A 376 -17.53 11.86 -0.83
C LYS A 376 -17.43 13.13 -1.69
N PRO A 377 -18.54 13.92 -1.83
CA PRO A 377 -19.83 13.81 -1.14
C PRO A 377 -20.88 12.93 -1.86
N THR A 378 -20.52 12.24 -2.93
CA THR A 378 -21.47 11.47 -3.75
C THR A 378 -21.81 10.12 -3.11
N SER A 379 -23.09 9.77 -3.06
CA SER A 379 -23.59 8.48 -2.57
C SER A 379 -24.64 7.89 -3.53
N LEU A 380 -24.71 6.56 -3.60
CA LEU A 380 -25.82 5.83 -4.19
C LEU A 380 -27.02 5.94 -3.24
N LYS A 381 -28.19 6.37 -3.73
CA LYS A 381 -29.39 6.56 -2.91
C LYS A 381 -30.57 5.76 -3.44
N PHE A 382 -31.24 5.06 -2.54
CA PHE A 382 -32.58 4.48 -2.72
C PHE A 382 -33.54 5.27 -1.83
N ARG A 383 -34.20 6.28 -2.39
CA ARG A 383 -34.96 7.28 -1.64
C ARG A 383 -36.46 7.19 -1.91
N ASN A 384 -37.26 7.36 -0.87
CA ASN A 384 -38.70 7.49 -1.01
C ASN A 384 -39.08 8.95 -1.33
N ASN A 385 -39.73 9.16 -2.47
CA ASN A 385 -40.35 10.42 -2.91
C ASN A 385 -41.87 10.26 -3.15
N GLY A 386 -42.45 9.13 -2.74
CA GLY A 386 -43.87 8.81 -2.84
C GLY A 386 -44.65 9.18 -1.57
N SER A 387 -45.95 8.92 -1.59
CA SER A 387 -46.81 9.07 -0.42
C SER A 387 -46.74 7.83 0.47
N GLY A 388 -46.56 8.03 1.79
CA GLY A 388 -46.54 6.95 2.77
C GLY A 388 -45.15 6.33 2.99
N SER A 389 -45.08 5.40 3.93
CA SER A 389 -43.86 4.65 4.25
C SER A 389 -43.88 3.27 3.61
N VAL A 390 -42.72 2.75 3.25
CA VAL A 390 -42.57 1.42 2.63
C VAL A 390 -41.34 0.72 3.19
N LYS A 391 -41.45 -0.57 3.55
CA LYS A 391 -40.26 -1.37 3.87
C LYS A 391 -39.69 -1.95 2.58
N VAL A 392 -38.46 -1.58 2.26
CA VAL A 392 -37.73 -2.10 1.09
C VAL A 392 -36.71 -3.16 1.52
N TYR A 393 -36.43 -4.07 0.60
CA TYR A 393 -35.37 -5.08 0.70
C TYR A 393 -34.49 -4.96 -0.54
N LEU A 394 -33.18 -4.88 -0.34
CA LEU A 394 -32.16 -4.77 -1.38
C LEU A 394 -31.22 -5.96 -1.30
N ASP A 395 -30.81 -6.47 -2.47
CA ASP A 395 -29.88 -7.59 -2.57
C ASP A 395 -28.97 -7.43 -3.79
N LYS A 396 -27.78 -8.06 -3.73
CA LYS A 396 -26.75 -8.09 -4.79
C LYS A 396 -26.52 -6.75 -5.48
N ILE A 397 -26.24 -5.70 -4.71
CA ILE A 397 -25.94 -4.38 -5.28
C ILE A 397 -24.52 -4.42 -5.82
N ARG A 398 -24.32 -4.19 -7.12
CA ARG A 398 -23.01 -4.23 -7.77
C ARG A 398 -22.87 -3.25 -8.93
N LEU A 399 -21.62 -2.91 -9.23
CA LEU A 399 -21.22 -2.21 -10.44
C LEU A 399 -20.78 -3.23 -11.48
N LEU A 400 -21.36 -3.20 -12.68
CA LEU A 400 -20.98 -4.12 -13.75
C LEU A 400 -19.66 -3.67 -14.38
N PRO A 401 -18.59 -4.49 -14.36
CA PRO A 401 -17.34 -4.17 -15.03
C PRO A 401 -17.56 -4.00 -16.53
N THR A 402 -16.89 -3.03 -17.15
CA THR A 402 -16.75 -2.99 -18.60
C THR A 402 -15.91 -4.20 -19.02
N SER A 403 -16.38 -5.00 -19.97
CA SER A 403 -15.58 -6.08 -20.55
C SER A 403 -14.24 -5.52 -21.03
N SER A 404 -13.15 -6.05 -20.48
CA SER A 404 -11.76 -5.71 -20.85
C SER A 404 -11.46 -6.05 -22.31
#